data_AF-A0A1K1PGL3-F1
#
_entry.id   AF-A0A1K1PGL3-F1
#
_cell.length_a   1.000
_cell.length_b   1.000
_cell.length_c   1.000
_cell.angle_alpha   90.00
_cell.angle_beta   90.00
_cell.angle_gamma   90.00
#
_symmetry.space_group_name_H-M   'P 1'
#
loop_
_entity.id
_entity.type
_entity.pdbx_description
1 polymer ?
#
loop_
_entity_poly.entity_id
_entity_poly.type
_entity_poly.pdbx_seq_one_letter_code
_entity_poly.pdbx_strand_id
1 'polypeptide(L)' 'MAAFSVEFAPEAVEQLEQIEEYIAEQGSSRVATAYVDAIVAFCESLQSF' A
#
# COMPACT_ATOMS: atom_id res chain seq x y z
N MET A 1 -13.44 -21.29 6.83
CA MET A 1 -13.37 -20.06 6.00
C MET A 1 -12.13 -20.18 5.15
N ALA A 2 -12.25 -20.12 3.83
CA ALA A 2 -11.09 -20.07 2.96
C ALA A 2 -10.50 -18.66 3.09
N ALA A 3 -9.23 -18.54 3.49
CA ALA A 3 -8.51 -17.27 3.45
C ALA A 3 -7.81 -17.20 2.08
N PHE A 4 -8.12 -16.17 1.29
CA PHE A 4 -7.44 -15.94 0.02
C PHE A 4 -6.17 -15.13 0.27
N SER A 5 -5.06 -15.47 -0.39
CA SER A 5 -3.85 -14.65 -0.31
C SER A 5 -4.01 -13.42 -1.19
N VAL A 6 -3.68 -12.25 -0.65
CA VAL A 6 -3.58 -11.01 -1.43
C VAL A 6 -2.18 -10.96 -2.03
N GLU A 7 -2.09 -10.86 -3.35
CA GLU A 7 -0.83 -10.74 -4.08
C GLU A 7 -0.83 -9.42 -4.87
N PHE A 8 0.26 -8.67 -4.75
CA PHE A 8 0.45 -7.44 -5.50
C PHE A 8 1.18 -7.72 -6.81
N ALA A 9 0.64 -7.18 -7.90
CA ALA A 9 1.36 -7.16 -9.18
C ALA A 9 2.62 -6.28 -9.06
N PRO A 10 3.69 -6.57 -9.81
CA PRO A 10 4.91 -5.74 -9.81
C PRO A 10 4.62 -4.26 -10.06
N GLU A 11 3.70 -3.95 -10.99
CA GLU A 11 3.29 -2.59 -11.31
C GLU A 11 2.60 -1.89 -10.13
N ALA A 12 1.87 -2.65 -9.28
CA ALA A 12 1.24 -2.09 -8.09
C ALA A 12 2.27 -1.71 -7.02
N VAL A 13 3.35 -2.49 -6.88
CA VAL A 13 4.45 -2.16 -5.98
C VAL A 13 5.16 -0.89 -6.43
N GLU A 14 5.47 -0.77 -7.73
CA GLU A 14 6.08 0.43 -8.31
C GLU A 14 5.21 1.68 -8.11
N GLN A 15 3.88 1.53 -8.20
CA GLN A 15 2.95 2.63 -7.96
C GLN A 15 2.93 3.06 -6.48
N LEU A 16 3.02 2.12 -5.54
CA LEU A 16 3.09 2.44 -4.11
C LEU A 16 4.38 3.19 -3.76
N GLU A 17 5.51 2.78 -4.34
CA GLU A 17 6.79 3.49 -4.19
C GLU A 17 6.72 4.92 -4.73
N GLN A 18 6.15 5.12 -5.94
CA GLN A 18 5.96 6.46 -6.52
C GLN A 18 5.08 7.35 -5.64
N ILE A 19 4.05 6.79 -4.99
CA ILE A 19 3.19 7.51 -4.04
C ILE A 19 3.98 7.89 -2.78
N GLU A 20 4.77 6.96 -2.24
CA GLU A 20 5.59 7.23 -1.06
C GLU A 20 6.58 8.36 -1.32
N GLU A 21 7.33 8.28 -2.42
CA GLU A 21 8.29 9.29 -2.83
C GLU A 21 7.63 10.66 -3.02
N TYR A 22 6.50 10.71 -3.75
CA TYR A 22 5.78 11.95 -4.02
C TYR A 22 5.30 12.66 -2.73
N ILE A 23 4.79 11.89 -1.75
CA ILE A 23 4.33 12.45 -0.48
C ILE A 23 5.53 12.83 0.41
N ALA A 24 6.61 12.05 0.39
CA ALA A 24 7.81 12.32 1.16
C ALA A 24 8.52 13.59 0.69
N GLU A 25 8.61 13.81 -0.63
CA GLU A 25 9.23 14.99 -1.24
C GLU A 25 8.47 16.28 -0.95
N GLN A 26 7.14 16.25 -1.01
CA GLN A 26 6.32 17.45 -0.83
C GLN A 26 5.89 17.73 0.60
N GLY A 27 5.98 16.73 1.47
CA GLY A 27 5.43 16.81 2.82
C GLY A 27 6.33 16.16 3.85
N SER A 28 5.88 15.04 4.38
CA SER A 28 6.52 14.36 5.49
C SER A 28 6.66 12.88 5.16
N SER A 29 7.89 12.37 5.23
CA SER A 29 8.17 10.94 5.06
C SER A 29 7.32 10.07 6.01
N ARG A 30 7.03 10.54 7.22
CA ARG A 30 6.13 9.82 8.15
C ARG A 30 4.70 9.70 7.61
N VAL A 31 4.20 10.74 6.93
CA VAL A 31 2.86 10.73 6.33
C VAL A 31 2.85 9.83 5.09
N ALA A 32 3.93 9.83 4.32
CA ALA A 32 4.08 8.97 3.14
C ALA A 32 3.98 7.48 3.51
N THR A 33 4.80 7.02 4.46
CA THR A 33 4.79 5.63 4.92
C THR A 33 3.43 5.25 5.51
N ALA A 34 2.85 6.10 6.36
CA ALA A 34 1.54 5.83 6.95
C ALA A 34 0.41 5.72 5.91
N TYR A 35 0.53 6.46 4.80
CA TYR A 35 -0.45 6.40 3.71
C TYR A 35 -0.33 5.11 2.91
N VAL A 36 0.89 4.70 2.56
CA VAL A 36 1.15 3.42 1.86
C VAL A 36 0.73 2.23 2.73
N ASP A 37 1.07 2.25 4.02
CA ASP A 37 0.65 1.22 4.99
C ASP A 37 -0.88 1.07 5.03
N ALA A 38 -1.61 2.19 4.99
CA ALA A 38 -3.07 2.16 4.99
C ALA A 38 -3.65 1.53 3.72
N ILE A 39 -3.02 1.73 2.56
CA ILE A 39 -3.41 1.08 1.30
C ILE A 39 -3.18 -0.43 1.40
N VAL A 40 -1.98 -0.84 1.85
CA VAL A 40 -1.64 -2.27 2.00
C VAL A 40 -2.61 -2.94 2.96
N ALA A 41 -2.85 -2.35 4.13
CA ALA A 41 -3.78 -2.89 5.13
C ALA A 41 -5.22 -3.02 4.59
N PHE A 42 -5.66 -2.07 3.76
CA PHE A 42 -6.97 -2.17 3.09
C PHE A 42 -7.00 -3.36 2.12
N CYS A 43 -5.99 -3.51 1.27
CA CYS A 43 -5.88 -4.64 0.35
C CYS A 43 -5.87 -5.97 1.09
N GLU A 44 -5.07 -6.10 2.15
CA GLU A 44 -5.00 -7.29 3.00
C GLU A 44 -6.34 -7.63 3.65
N SER A 45 -7.16 -6.63 4.02
CA SER A 45 -8.50 -6.86 4.60
C SER A 45 -9.45 -7.60 3.65
N LEU A 46 -9.23 -7.49 2.32
CA LEU A 46 -10.04 -8.16 1.30
C LEU A 46 -9.88 -9.68 1.30
N GLN A 47 -8.85 -10.23 1.96
CA GLN A 47 -8.67 -11.69 2.11
C GLN A 47 -9.86 -12.41 2.78
N SER A 48 -10.70 -11.64 3.49
CA SER A 48 -11.76 -12.12 4.37
C SER A 48 -13.18 -11.85 3.87
N PHE A 49 -13.32 -11.22 2.70
CA PHE A 49 -14.60 -10.99 2.00
C PHE A 49 -15.03 -12.21 1.19
#